data_AF-Q5C206-F1
#
_entry.id   AF-Q5C206-F1
#
_cell.length_a   1.000
_cell.length_b   1.000
_cell.length_c   1.000
_cell.angle_alpha   90.00
_cell.angle_beta   90.00
_cell.angle_gamma   90.00
#
_symmetry.space_group_name_H-M   'P 1'
#
loop_
_entity.id
_entity.type
_entity.pdbx_description
1 polymer ?
#
loop_
_entity_poly.entity_id
_entity_poly.type
_entity_poly.pdbx_seq_one_letter_code
_entity_poly.pdbx_strand_id
1 'polypeptide(L)'
;SQLLLSGCLLPSDLDPISRRPSQCFSGISTLDNEFLFSGKSMNVTIQVVLISESVRLQQVLATYGIITQTPVQVEPIQIWSPDQLVRVGKFMGCSERLGLSGRPPRPYGQLGTSKFYRISGLTVLCYPLLFESQEFYLLHDMQVVIDEAKTDFLFLSNWWRLHGRPTFAFLCAKIW
;
A
#
# COMPACT_ATOMS: atom_id res chain seq x y z
N SER A 1 -35.36 -8.21 -0.04
CA SER A 1 -34.67 -9.08 0.94
C SER A 1 -34.24 -10.44 0.38
N GLN A 2 -34.41 -10.72 -0.93
CA GLN A 2 -34.11 -12.04 -1.51
C GLN A 2 -32.64 -12.46 -1.41
N LEU A 3 -31.70 -11.51 -1.48
CA LEU A 3 -30.26 -11.80 -1.41
C LEU A 3 -29.74 -12.21 -0.01
N LEU A 4 -30.40 -11.74 1.05
CA LEU A 4 -30.12 -12.19 2.43
C LEU A 4 -30.70 -13.60 2.66
N LEU A 5 -31.91 -13.84 2.16
CA LEU A 5 -32.59 -15.13 2.26
C LEU A 5 -31.89 -16.22 1.44
N SER A 6 -31.26 -15.86 0.33
CA SER A 6 -30.47 -16.78 -0.49
C SER A 6 -29.06 -17.03 0.04
N GLY A 7 -28.68 -16.44 1.18
CA GLY A 7 -27.33 -16.58 1.76
C GLY A 7 -26.21 -15.95 0.93
N CYS A 8 -26.55 -15.16 -0.10
CA CYS A 8 -25.58 -14.53 -0.98
C CYS A 8 -25.02 -13.21 -0.39
N LEU A 9 -25.72 -12.64 0.60
CA LEU A 9 -25.26 -11.49 1.37
C LEU A 9 -25.42 -11.80 2.85
N LEU A 10 -24.40 -11.49 3.65
CA LEU A 10 -24.49 -11.53 5.10
C LEU A 10 -25.01 -10.19 5.63
N PRO A 11 -25.71 -10.16 6.78
CA PRO A 11 -26.10 -8.91 7.42
C PRO A 11 -24.92 -7.96 7.73
N SER A 12 -23.71 -8.51 7.88
CA SER A 12 -22.45 -7.77 8.04
C SER A 12 -22.05 -7.00 6.78
N ASP A 13 -22.40 -7.50 5.58
CA ASP A 13 -22.06 -6.87 4.31
C ASP A 13 -22.91 -5.61 4.04
N LEU A 14 -24.00 -5.43 4.78
CA LEU A 14 -24.90 -4.29 4.69
C LEU A 14 -24.48 -3.11 5.58
N ASP A 15 -23.54 -3.33 6.52
CA ASP A 15 -23.01 -2.27 7.38
C ASP A 15 -21.52 -2.05 7.11
N PRO A 16 -21.16 -1.25 6.08
CA PRO A 16 -19.77 -1.03 5.70
C PRO A 16 -18.95 -0.28 6.79
N ILE A 17 -19.59 0.16 7.88
CA ILE A 17 -18.97 0.87 9.01
C ILE A 17 -19.02 0.03 10.30
N SER A 18 -19.58 -1.19 10.26
CA SER A 18 -19.74 -2.12 11.41
C SER A 18 -20.14 -1.43 12.71
N ARG A 19 -21.19 -0.60 12.67
CA ARG A 19 -21.74 0.05 13.87
C ARG A 19 -22.53 -0.90 14.75
N ARG A 20 -22.90 -2.09 14.24
CA ARG A 20 -23.57 -3.12 15.02
C ARG A 20 -22.55 -4.16 15.50
N PRO A 21 -22.48 -4.46 16.82
CA PRO A 21 -21.64 -5.53 17.30
C PRO A 21 -22.16 -6.87 16.75
N SER A 22 -21.34 -7.55 15.96
CA SER A 22 -21.60 -8.92 15.54
C SER A 22 -21.64 -9.81 16.80
N GLN A 23 -22.81 -10.40 17.08
CA GLN A 23 -22.90 -11.46 18.08
C GLN A 23 -22.10 -12.65 17.55
N CYS A 24 -20.90 -12.85 18.09
CA CYS A 24 -20.08 -14.03 17.82
C CYS A 24 -20.83 -15.27 18.33
N PHE A 25 -21.41 -16.06 17.42
CA PHE A 25 -21.70 -17.45 17.71
C PHE A 25 -20.38 -18.21 17.61
N SER A 26 -19.78 -18.51 18.78
CA SER A 26 -18.64 -19.41 18.88
C SER A 26 -19.05 -20.80 18.38
N GLY A 27 -18.55 -21.19 17.20
CA GLY A 27 -18.69 -22.56 16.71
C GLY A 27 -18.40 -22.72 15.22
N ILE A 28 -17.27 -23.38 14.93
CA ILE A 28 -16.87 -24.01 13.67
C ILE A 28 -16.24 -23.09 12.61
N SER A 29 -14.96 -23.39 12.37
CA SER A 29 -14.03 -22.84 11.39
C SER A 29 -14.40 -23.16 9.94
N THR A 30 -14.53 -22.12 9.10
CA THR A 30 -14.15 -22.07 7.67
C THR A 30 -14.20 -20.60 7.22
N LEU A 31 -13.13 -20.10 6.60
CA LEU A 31 -12.96 -18.72 6.11
C LEU A 31 -13.02 -17.64 7.21
N ASP A 32 -11.89 -17.41 7.89
CA ASP A 32 -11.73 -16.28 8.81
C ASP A 32 -11.65 -14.96 8.04
N ASN A 33 -12.82 -14.44 7.69
CA ASN A 33 -13.07 -13.09 7.23
C ASN A 33 -13.34 -12.13 8.42
N GLU A 34 -12.89 -12.52 9.63
CA GLU A 34 -13.10 -11.79 10.88
C GLU A 34 -12.02 -10.73 11.15
N PHE A 35 -11.88 -9.68 10.36
CA PHE A 35 -11.06 -8.51 10.79
C PHE A 35 -11.54 -7.14 10.29
N LEU A 36 -12.76 -7.03 9.80
CA LEU A 36 -13.27 -5.75 9.33
C LEU A 36 -14.08 -5.05 10.44
N PHE A 37 -13.40 -4.10 11.09
CA PHE A 37 -13.97 -2.97 11.85
C PHE A 37 -14.37 -3.16 13.32
N SER A 38 -13.74 -4.07 14.07
CA SER A 38 -13.70 -3.89 15.53
C SER A 38 -12.52 -2.99 15.90
N GLY A 39 -12.74 -1.98 16.75
CA GLY A 39 -11.75 -1.05 17.30
C GLY A 39 -10.68 -1.69 18.17
N LYS A 40 -10.29 -2.93 17.86
CA LYS A 40 -9.11 -3.60 18.37
C LYS A 40 -7.89 -2.91 17.75
N SER A 41 -6.87 -2.63 18.57
CA SER A 41 -5.56 -2.28 18.06
C SER A 41 -5.13 -3.40 17.12
N MET A 42 -5.23 -3.15 15.82
CA MET A 42 -4.64 -4.05 14.84
C MET A 42 -3.16 -3.99 15.14
N ASN A 43 -2.56 -5.12 15.48
CA ASN A 43 -1.11 -5.20 15.59
C ASN A 43 -0.56 -5.17 14.16
N VAL A 44 -0.54 -3.97 13.57
CA VAL A 44 -0.18 -3.74 12.17
C VAL A 44 1.33 -3.95 12.06
N THR A 45 1.71 -5.08 11.48
CA THR A 45 3.10 -5.33 11.10
C THR A 45 3.35 -4.72 9.74
N ILE A 46 4.16 -3.67 9.70
CA ILE A 46 4.62 -3.03 8.45
C ILE A 46 5.78 -3.84 7.90
N GLN A 47 5.68 -4.27 6.65
CA GLN A 47 6.75 -4.92 5.92
C GLN A 47 7.57 -3.85 5.21
N VAL A 48 8.88 -3.81 5.44
CA VAL A 48 9.77 -2.88 4.76
C VAL A 48 10.62 -3.66 3.76
N VAL A 49 10.62 -3.22 2.51
CA VAL A 49 11.43 -3.80 1.44
C VAL A 49 12.43 -2.75 0.98
N LEU A 50 13.71 -3.11 0.94
CA LEU A 50 14.79 -2.22 0.51
C LEU A 50 15.08 -2.45 -0.97
N ILE A 51 14.81 -1.45 -1.80
CA ILE A 51 15.03 -1.48 -3.25
C ILE A 51 16.22 -0.59 -3.59
N SER A 52 17.31 -1.18 -4.07
CA SER A 52 18.47 -0.43 -4.57
C SER A 52 18.31 -0.07 -6.05
N GLU A 53 18.65 1.16 -6.41
CA GLU A 53 18.58 1.65 -7.79
C GLU A 53 19.48 0.86 -8.76
N SER A 54 20.57 0.29 -8.26
CA SER A 54 21.63 -0.29 -9.07
C SER A 54 22.34 -1.42 -8.33
N VAL A 55 22.84 -2.37 -9.11
CA VAL A 55 23.67 -3.48 -8.61
C VAL A 55 24.92 -2.95 -7.90
N ARG A 56 25.49 -1.82 -8.36
CA ARG A 56 26.62 -1.17 -7.70
C ARG A 56 26.25 -0.72 -6.29
N LEU A 57 25.12 -0.04 -6.11
CA LEU A 57 24.67 0.39 -4.78
C LEU A 57 24.35 -0.80 -3.89
N GLN A 58 23.69 -1.83 -4.44
CA GLN A 58 23.43 -3.09 -3.75
C GLN A 58 24.72 -3.70 -3.17
N GLN A 59 25.79 -3.76 -3.97
CA GLN A 59 27.09 -4.28 -3.54
C GLN A 59 27.71 -3.44 -2.42
N VAL A 60 27.64 -2.11 -2.52
CA VAL A 60 28.13 -1.22 -1.47
C VAL A 60 27.36 -1.45 -0.17
N LEU A 61 26.03 -1.46 -0.21
CA LEU A 61 25.18 -1.71 0.96
C LEU A 61 25.44 -3.09 1.57
N ALA A 62 25.70 -4.11 0.76
CA ALA A 62 26.04 -5.44 1.23
C ALA A 62 27.35 -5.49 2.04
N THR A 63 28.33 -4.60 1.77
CA THR A 63 29.55 -4.51 2.60
C THR A 63 29.28 -4.05 4.03
N TYR A 64 28.17 -3.34 4.24
CA TYR A 64 27.67 -2.93 5.56
C TYR A 64 26.67 -3.93 6.16
N GLY A 65 26.47 -5.09 5.52
CA GLY A 65 25.48 -6.10 5.95
C GLY A 65 24.03 -5.74 5.61
N ILE A 66 23.80 -4.73 4.77
CA ILE A 66 22.46 -4.30 4.36
C ILE A 66 22.07 -5.04 3.09
N ILE A 67 21.09 -5.94 3.23
CA ILE A 67 20.57 -6.73 2.11
C ILE A 67 19.47 -5.93 1.40
N THR A 68 19.66 -5.66 0.11
CA THR A 68 18.68 -4.98 -0.74
C THR A 68 18.45 -5.78 -2.03
N GLN A 69 17.39 -5.46 -2.77
CA GLN A 69 17.11 -6.04 -4.09
C GLN A 69 17.02 -4.94 -5.15
N THR A 70 17.36 -5.24 -6.40
CA THR A 70 17.15 -4.31 -7.51
C THR A 70 15.77 -4.52 -8.16
N PRO A 71 15.20 -3.52 -8.86
CA PRO A 71 13.93 -3.68 -9.57
C PRO A 71 13.89 -4.87 -10.54
N VAL A 72 15.03 -5.24 -11.12
CA VAL A 72 15.17 -6.40 -12.02
C VAL A 72 15.09 -7.73 -11.26
N GLN A 73 15.62 -7.78 -10.04
CA GLN A 73 15.62 -9.00 -9.23
C GLN A 73 14.24 -9.34 -8.65
N VAL A 74 13.35 -8.35 -8.53
CA VAL A 74 12.01 -8.53 -7.95
C VAL A 74 10.94 -8.88 -8.99
N GLU A 75 11.32 -9.03 -10.26
CA GLU A 75 10.41 -9.52 -11.29
C GLU A 75 9.78 -10.88 -10.87
N PRO A 76 8.46 -11.06 -11.07
CA PRO A 76 7.56 -10.29 -11.93
C PRO A 76 6.92 -9.04 -11.28
N ILE A 77 7.31 -8.68 -10.05
CA ILE A 77 6.79 -7.49 -9.37
C ILE A 77 7.50 -6.27 -9.95
N GLN A 78 6.74 -5.30 -10.45
CA GLN A 78 7.26 -4.04 -10.94
C GLN A 78 7.23 -2.98 -9.84
N ILE A 79 8.35 -2.29 -9.63
CA ILE A 79 8.43 -1.14 -8.76
C ILE A 79 8.08 0.10 -9.57
N TRP A 80 7.01 0.80 -9.18
CA TRP A 80 6.52 1.98 -9.88
C TRP A 80 6.70 3.25 -9.06
N SER A 81 6.76 4.35 -9.80
CA SER A 81 6.69 5.71 -9.26
C SER A 81 5.25 6.06 -8.85
N PRO A 82 5.03 6.84 -7.78
CA PRO A 82 3.74 7.44 -7.46
C PRO A 82 3.05 8.10 -8.67
N ASP A 83 3.79 8.83 -9.51
CA ASP A 83 3.22 9.48 -10.69
C ASP A 83 2.72 8.48 -11.74
N GLN A 84 3.41 7.35 -11.94
CA GLN A 84 2.91 6.27 -12.79
C GLN A 84 1.55 5.77 -12.28
N LEU A 85 1.43 5.58 -10.97
CA LEU A 85 0.17 5.18 -10.35
C LEU A 85 -0.91 6.25 -10.52
N VAL A 86 -0.59 7.54 -10.40
CA VAL A 86 -1.53 8.66 -10.67
C VAL A 86 -2.02 8.64 -12.11
N ARG A 87 -1.12 8.46 -13.09
CA ARG A 87 -1.46 8.40 -14.52
C ARG A 87 -2.44 7.27 -14.83
N VAL A 88 -2.19 6.08 -14.30
CA VAL A 88 -3.12 4.95 -14.47
C VAL A 88 -4.40 5.18 -13.68
N GLY A 89 -4.29 5.72 -12.47
CA GLY A 89 -5.41 6.05 -11.60
C GLY A 89 -6.42 7.01 -12.25
N LYS A 90 -5.98 7.88 -13.17
CA LYS A 90 -6.85 8.78 -13.95
C LYS A 90 -8.01 8.02 -14.61
N PHE A 91 -7.76 6.83 -15.14
CA PHE A 91 -8.78 6.05 -15.85
C PHE A 91 -9.82 5.41 -14.91
N MET A 92 -9.56 5.38 -13.60
CA MET A 92 -10.52 4.88 -12.62
C MET A 92 -11.72 5.82 -12.55
N GLY A 93 -12.91 5.28 -12.78
CA GLY A 93 -14.16 6.05 -12.76
C GLY A 93 -14.44 6.85 -14.02
N CYS A 94 -13.66 6.65 -15.11
CA CYS A 94 -14.01 7.21 -16.41
C CYS A 94 -15.30 6.56 -16.93
N SER A 95 -16.25 7.40 -17.36
CA SER A 95 -17.48 6.96 -18.02
C SER A 95 -17.97 8.06 -18.94
N GLU A 96 -17.78 7.85 -20.24
CA GLU A 96 -18.22 8.78 -21.29
C GLU A 96 -19.73 9.02 -21.24
N ARG A 97 -20.50 7.94 -21.01
CA ARG A 97 -21.97 7.99 -20.90
C ARG A 97 -22.48 8.86 -19.75
N LEU A 98 -21.70 8.97 -18.67
CA LEU A 98 -22.03 9.76 -17.48
C LEU A 98 -21.27 11.10 -17.44
N GLY A 99 -20.48 11.42 -18.48
CA GLY A 99 -19.62 12.61 -18.49
C GLY A 99 -18.51 12.60 -17.43
N LEU A 100 -18.13 11.43 -16.91
CA LEU A 100 -17.09 11.31 -15.89
C LEU A 100 -15.72 11.16 -16.56
N SER A 101 -14.83 12.12 -16.31
CA SER A 101 -13.44 12.12 -16.81
C SER A 101 -12.47 11.27 -15.99
N GLY A 102 -12.97 10.59 -14.95
CA GLY A 102 -12.18 9.75 -14.04
C GLY A 102 -11.56 10.50 -12.86
N ARG A 103 -10.53 9.90 -12.25
CA ARG A 103 -9.89 10.42 -11.04
C ARG A 103 -9.03 11.66 -11.37
N PRO A 104 -9.15 12.76 -10.61
CA PRO A 104 -8.25 13.90 -10.76
C PRO A 104 -6.80 13.50 -10.41
N PRO A 105 -5.78 14.19 -10.97
CA PRO A 105 -4.36 13.83 -10.83
C PRO A 105 -3.81 14.18 -9.43
N ARG A 106 -4.32 13.49 -8.40
CA ARG A 106 -3.86 13.64 -7.01
C ARG A 106 -2.91 12.51 -6.64
N PRO A 107 -1.78 12.80 -5.97
CA PRO A 107 -0.83 11.78 -5.56
C PRO A 107 -1.49 10.74 -4.66
N TYR A 108 -0.96 9.52 -4.67
CA TYR A 108 -1.36 8.49 -3.72
C TYR A 108 -0.63 8.72 -2.40
N GLY A 109 -1.38 8.76 -1.30
CA GLY A 109 -0.81 8.76 0.04
C GLY A 109 -0.34 7.36 0.46
N GLN A 110 0.12 7.23 1.71
CA GLN A 110 0.78 6.00 2.18
C GLN A 110 -0.07 4.74 2.13
N LEU A 111 -1.38 4.84 2.35
CA LEU A 111 -2.30 3.69 2.18
C LEU A 111 -2.33 3.19 0.72
N GLY A 112 -2.13 4.11 -0.22
CA GLY A 112 -2.09 3.83 -1.65
C GLY A 112 -0.74 3.26 -2.08
N THR A 113 0.37 3.82 -1.61
CA THR A 113 1.70 3.36 -2.04
C THR A 113 2.10 2.06 -1.36
N SER A 114 1.69 1.82 -0.12
CA SER A 114 2.12 0.67 0.68
C SER A 114 1.35 -0.64 0.41
N LYS A 115 0.83 -0.82 -0.80
CA LYS A 115 0.07 -2.02 -1.19
C LYS A 115 0.40 -2.47 -2.60
N PHE A 116 0.15 -3.75 -2.86
CA PHE A 116 0.27 -4.32 -4.19
C PHE A 116 -0.97 -4.00 -5.05
N TYR A 117 -0.72 -3.73 -6.32
CA TYR A 117 -1.74 -3.54 -7.34
C TYR A 117 -1.66 -4.62 -8.40
N ARG A 118 -2.80 -4.95 -8.97
CA ARG A 118 -2.92 -5.74 -10.19
C ARG A 118 -3.33 -4.82 -11.33
N ILE A 119 -2.42 -4.48 -12.23
CA ILE A 119 -2.66 -3.54 -13.33
C ILE A 119 -2.30 -4.23 -14.64
N SER A 120 -3.28 -4.42 -15.53
CA SER A 120 -3.08 -5.03 -16.85
C SER A 120 -2.31 -6.35 -16.83
N GLY A 121 -2.54 -7.20 -15.83
CA GLY A 121 -1.83 -8.47 -15.72
C GLY A 121 -0.40 -8.36 -15.16
N LEU A 122 0.00 -7.20 -14.64
CA LEU A 122 1.25 -6.96 -13.91
C LEU A 122 0.97 -6.80 -12.41
N THR A 123 1.91 -7.26 -11.57
CA THR A 123 1.89 -7.01 -10.13
C THR A 123 2.79 -5.83 -9.86
N VAL A 124 2.24 -4.78 -9.25
CA VAL A 124 2.92 -3.50 -9.08
C VAL A 124 3.00 -3.16 -7.60
N LEU A 125 4.17 -2.72 -7.16
CA LEU A 125 4.38 -2.08 -5.86
C LEU A 125 4.89 -0.66 -6.10
N CYS A 126 4.37 0.32 -5.36
CA CYS A 126 4.75 1.71 -5.53
C CYS A 126 5.60 2.14 -4.33
N TYR A 127 6.69 2.88 -4.58
CA TYR A 127 7.40 3.51 -3.47
C TYR A 127 6.66 4.78 -2.99
N PRO A 128 6.87 5.24 -1.74
CA PRO A 128 6.26 6.46 -1.20
C PRO A 128 6.62 7.75 -1.94
N LEU A 129 5.76 8.76 -1.84
CA LEU A 129 6.00 10.08 -2.45
C LEU A 129 7.30 10.75 -1.99
N LEU A 130 7.77 10.41 -0.79
CA LEU A 130 9.08 10.79 -0.24
C LEU A 130 10.25 10.56 -1.22
N PHE A 131 10.15 9.56 -2.09
CA PHE A 131 11.22 9.22 -3.04
C PHE A 131 10.94 9.69 -4.49
N GLU A 132 9.84 10.41 -4.76
CA GLU A 132 9.44 10.80 -6.13
C GLU A 132 10.13 12.07 -6.65
N SER A 133 10.59 12.97 -5.77
CA SER A 133 11.22 14.23 -6.18
C SER A 133 12.53 14.50 -5.42
N GLN A 134 13.64 14.45 -6.16
CA GLN A 134 14.98 14.80 -5.65
C GLN A 134 15.30 16.31 -5.77
N GLU A 135 14.37 17.13 -6.28
CA GLU A 135 14.59 18.58 -6.43
C GLU A 135 14.55 19.33 -5.09
N PHE A 136 14.14 18.66 -4.01
CA PHE A 136 14.07 19.28 -2.69
C PHE A 136 15.30 18.95 -1.84
N TYR A 137 16.11 19.97 -1.57
CA TYR A 137 17.37 19.85 -0.82
C TYR A 137 17.21 19.26 0.59
N LEU A 138 16.04 19.42 1.25
CA LEU A 138 15.83 18.84 2.59
C LEU A 138 15.85 17.31 2.57
N LEU A 139 15.54 16.68 1.43
CA LEU A 139 15.60 15.22 1.29
C LEU A 139 17.04 14.69 1.08
N HIS A 140 18.03 15.58 1.00
CA HIS A 140 19.45 15.20 1.07
C HIS A 140 19.91 15.01 2.53
N ASP A 141 19.14 15.50 3.52
CA ASP A 141 19.41 15.23 4.93
C ASP A 141 18.78 13.89 5.33
N MET A 142 19.64 12.93 5.68
CA MET A 142 19.20 11.61 6.11
C MET A 142 18.31 11.65 7.34
N GLN A 143 18.48 12.63 8.25
CA GLN A 143 17.63 12.75 9.43
C GLN A 143 16.18 13.06 9.04
N VAL A 144 15.99 13.95 8.07
CA VAL A 144 14.66 14.30 7.55
C VAL A 144 13.99 13.10 6.90
N VAL A 145 14.73 12.34 6.08
CA VAL A 145 14.17 11.14 5.43
C VAL A 145 13.78 10.08 6.45
N ILE A 146 14.59 9.88 7.50
CA ILE A 146 14.28 8.94 8.59
C ILE A 146 13.02 9.39 9.34
N ASP A 147 12.89 10.68 9.63
CA ASP A 147 11.74 11.20 10.37
C ASP A 147 10.45 11.18 9.55
N GLU A 148 10.51 11.43 8.25
CA GLU A 148 9.37 11.25 7.35
C GLU A 148 8.96 9.77 7.25
N ALA A 149 9.93 8.85 7.12
CA ALA A 149 9.65 7.41 7.10
C ALA A 149 9.01 6.93 8.43
N LYS A 150 9.45 7.45 9.59
CA LYS A 150 8.79 7.17 10.89
C LYS A 150 7.36 7.69 10.91
N THR A 151 7.13 8.89 10.38
CA THR A 151 5.80 9.50 10.28
C THR A 151 4.88 8.65 9.40
N ASP A 152 5.40 8.16 8.27
CA ASP A 152 4.70 7.21 7.40
C ASP A 152 4.38 5.90 8.09
N PHE A 153 5.32 5.34 8.87
CA PHE A 153 5.08 4.13 9.64
C PHE A 153 4.01 4.32 10.72
N LEU A 154 4.04 5.43 11.45
CA LEU A 154 3.02 5.76 12.44
C LEU A 154 1.64 5.92 11.77
N PHE A 155 1.62 6.55 10.60
CA PHE A 155 0.39 6.69 9.82
C PHE A 155 -0.15 5.32 9.38
N LEU A 156 0.69 4.44 8.83
CA LEU A 156 0.30 3.09 8.44
C LEU A 156 -0.17 2.27 9.65
N SER A 157 0.53 2.33 10.79
CA SER A 157 0.16 1.56 11.97
C SER A 157 -1.21 1.96 12.52
N ASN A 158 -1.54 3.25 12.43
CA ASN A 158 -2.80 3.79 12.96
C ASN A 158 -3.98 3.62 11.99
N TRP A 159 -3.72 3.72 10.68
CA TRP A 159 -4.77 3.87 9.67
C TRP A 159 -4.88 2.71 8.68
N TRP A 160 -4.02 1.70 8.76
CA TRP A 160 -4.13 0.53 7.89
C TRP A 160 -5.37 -0.29 8.23
N ARG A 161 -6.38 -0.21 7.36
CA ARG A 161 -7.62 -1.00 7.42
C ARG A 161 -7.84 -1.84 6.15
N LEU A 162 -6.83 -1.90 5.29
CA LEU A 162 -6.86 -2.69 4.06
C LEU A 162 -6.50 -4.15 4.36
N HIS A 163 -6.93 -5.05 3.48
CA HIS A 163 -6.57 -6.46 3.57
C HIS A 163 -5.06 -6.65 3.36
N GLY A 164 -4.48 -7.59 4.12
CA GLY A 164 -3.06 -7.89 4.06
C GLY A 164 -2.21 -6.94 4.90
N ARG A 165 -0.90 -7.13 4.84
CA ARG A 165 0.08 -6.30 5.57
C ARG A 165 0.54 -5.15 4.67
N PRO A 166 0.68 -3.92 5.21
CA PRO A 166 1.28 -2.82 4.45
C PRO A 166 2.72 -3.17 4.10
N THR A 167 3.08 -2.99 2.83
CA THR A 167 4.45 -3.17 2.32
C THR A 167 5.01 -1.83 1.88
N PHE A 168 5.93 -1.29 2.64
CA PHE A 168 6.64 -0.05 2.37
C PHE A 168 7.90 -0.33 1.55
N ALA A 169 7.96 0.16 0.32
CA ALA A 169 9.14 0.07 -0.54
C ALA A 169 10.07 1.27 -0.27
N PHE A 170 11.15 1.03 0.48
CA PHE A 170 12.17 2.03 0.76
C PHE A 170 13.18 2.04 -0.39
N LEU A 171 13.27 3.16 -1.12
CA LEU A 171 14.15 3.28 -2.27
C LEU A 171 15.53 3.79 -1.85
N CYS A 172 16.55 2.98 -2.07
CA CYS A 172 17.94 3.35 -1.92
C CYS A 172 18.47 3.81 -3.29
N ALA A 173 18.69 5.11 -3.48
CA ALA A 173 19.22 5.71 -4.70
C ALA A 173 20.55 6.45 -4.46
N LYS A 174 21.28 6.85 -5.50
CA LYS A 174 22.54 7.61 -5.39
C LYS A 174 22.32 9.05 -4.91
N ILE A 175 21.89 9.23 -3.67
CA ILE A 175 22.17 10.37 -2.78
C ILE A 175 22.25 9.79 -1.34
N TRP A 176 23.06 8.75 -1.15
CA TRP A 176 23.44 8.22 0.17
C TRP A 176 24.95 8.02 0.20
#